data_AF-A0A095XYS8-F1
#
_entry.id   AF-A0A095XYS8-F1
#
_cell.length_a   1.000
_cell.length_b   1.000
_cell.length_c   1.000
_cell.angle_alpha   90.00
_cell.angle_beta   90.00
_cell.angle_gamma   90.00
#
_symmetry.space_group_name_H-M   'P 1'
#
loop_
_entity.id
_entity.type
_entity.pdbx_description
1 polymer ?
#
loop_
_entity_poly.entity_id
_entity_poly.type
_entity_poly.pdbx_seq_one_letter_code
_entity_poly.pdbx_strand_id
1 'polypeptide(L)'
;MFRNRHVIIALLVTPVLAVLAWLGVGQLAGETPAPAEPGRSYPLVEQPNCRYASGACDLRNAELELRIVLGQTAEPTITVTSSHPLERVQLALASGEGRALPGDLARSANGQWVGRLALRPVTGDRLRLVAQGDGAFYYGEVATAFARPGDS
;
A
#
# COMPACT_ATOMS: atom_id res chain seq x y z
N MET A 1 23.90 -45.53 10.36
CA MET A 1 22.58 -44.97 10.02
C MET A 1 22.40 -44.72 8.51
N PHE A 2 23.41 -44.20 7.79
CA PHE A 2 23.36 -43.94 6.33
C PHE A 2 23.87 -45.10 5.45
N ARG A 3 23.16 -46.24 5.44
CA ARG A 3 23.48 -47.37 4.52
C ARG A 3 22.25 -47.88 3.77
N ASN A 4 21.05 -47.57 4.25
CA ASN A 4 19.81 -48.04 3.64
C ASN A 4 19.43 -47.14 2.46
N ARG A 5 19.31 -47.76 1.28
CA ARG A 5 18.97 -47.08 0.02
C ARG A 5 17.66 -46.30 0.11
N HIS A 6 16.68 -46.82 0.82
CA HIS A 6 15.38 -46.16 1.00
C HIS A 6 15.50 -44.86 1.81
N VAL A 7 16.38 -44.84 2.82
CA VAL A 7 16.63 -43.64 3.64
C VAL A 7 17.34 -42.55 2.82
N ILE A 8 18.31 -42.94 1.99
CA ILE A 8 19.03 -42.00 1.11
C ILE A 8 18.08 -41.40 0.06
N ILE A 9 17.24 -42.24 -0.55
CA ILE A 9 16.24 -41.79 -1.54
C ILE A 9 15.23 -40.85 -0.88
N ALA A 10 14.71 -41.21 0.30
CA ALA A 10 13.78 -40.35 1.04
C ALA A 10 14.42 -38.98 1.35
N LEU A 11 15.68 -38.94 1.79
CA LEU A 11 16.36 -37.68 2.12
C LEU A 11 16.49 -36.73 0.91
N LEU A 12 16.60 -37.28 -0.31
CA LEU A 12 16.70 -36.49 -1.54
C LEU A 12 15.34 -36.12 -2.13
N VAL A 13 14.40 -37.06 -2.17
CA VAL A 13 13.12 -36.89 -2.86
C VAL A 13 12.14 -36.04 -2.04
N THR A 14 12.12 -36.22 -0.72
CA THR A 14 11.17 -35.53 0.17
C THR A 14 11.29 -34.00 0.12
N PRO A 15 12.47 -33.37 0.21
CA PRO A 15 12.57 -31.91 0.12
C PRO A 15 12.18 -31.38 -1.26
N VAL A 16 12.48 -32.11 -2.34
CA VAL A 16 12.07 -31.73 -3.70
C VAL A 16 10.54 -31.78 -3.83
N LEU A 17 9.91 -32.85 -3.37
CA LEU A 17 8.45 -32.96 -3.38
C LEU A 17 7.78 -31.90 -2.49
N ALA A 18 8.39 -31.54 -1.36
CA ALA A 18 7.86 -30.50 -0.48
C ALA A 18 7.80 -29.12 -1.18
N VAL A 19 8.87 -28.73 -1.90
CA VAL A 19 8.90 -27.49 -2.67
C VAL A 19 7.89 -27.54 -3.82
N LEU A 20 7.82 -28.66 -4.56
CA LEU A 20 6.85 -28.83 -5.64
C LEU A 20 5.40 -28.79 -5.15
N ALA A 21 5.11 -29.39 -4.00
CA ALA A 21 3.79 -29.34 -3.39
C ALA A 21 3.43 -27.91 -2.97
N TRP A 22 4.36 -27.16 -2.39
CA TRP A 22 4.12 -25.77 -2.00
C TRP A 22 3.82 -24.88 -3.21
N LEU A 23 4.59 -25.00 -4.29
CA LEU A 23 4.33 -24.30 -5.55
C LEU A 23 3.02 -24.75 -6.21
N GLY A 24 2.76 -26.05 -6.22
CA GLY A 24 1.56 -26.65 -6.81
C GLY A 24 0.28 -26.21 -6.12
N VAL A 25 0.27 -26.15 -4.78
CA VAL A 25 -0.87 -25.64 -4.02
C VAL A 25 -1.14 -24.18 -4.36
N GLY A 26 -0.10 -23.35 -4.48
CA GLY A 26 -0.25 -21.95 -4.90
C GLY A 26 -0.90 -21.79 -6.28
N GLN A 27 -0.57 -22.68 -7.23
CA GLN A 27 -1.12 -22.62 -8.59
C GLN A 27 -2.51 -23.26 -8.74
N LEU A 28 -2.82 -24.29 -7.94
CA LEU A 28 -4.08 -25.05 -8.02
C LEU A 28 -5.18 -24.50 -7.11
N ALA A 29 -4.80 -23.95 -5.97
CA ALA A 29 -5.73 -23.49 -4.93
C ALA A 29 -5.56 -22.00 -4.61
N GLY A 30 -4.61 -21.30 -5.25
CA GLY A 30 -4.52 -19.86 -5.12
C GLY A 30 -5.69 -19.17 -5.81
N GLU A 31 -6.40 -18.31 -5.10
CA GLU A 31 -7.37 -17.42 -5.72
C GLU A 31 -6.67 -16.59 -6.82
N THR A 32 -7.26 -16.56 -8.01
CA THR A 32 -6.82 -15.65 -9.07
C THR A 32 -7.19 -14.23 -8.66
N PRO A 33 -6.26 -13.26 -8.76
CA PRO A 33 -6.58 -11.87 -8.52
C PRO A 33 -7.64 -11.44 -9.56
N ALA A 34 -8.86 -11.25 -9.09
CA ALA A 34 -9.96 -10.72 -9.90
C ALA A 34 -9.84 -9.19 -9.95
N PRO A 35 -10.15 -8.57 -11.11
CA PRO A 35 -10.21 -7.13 -11.22
C PRO A 35 -11.26 -6.56 -10.25
N ALA A 36 -11.04 -5.33 -9.79
CA ALA A 36 -11.93 -4.64 -8.89
C ALA A 36 -13.31 -4.45 -9.52
N GLU A 37 -14.35 -4.82 -8.78
CA GLU A 37 -15.74 -4.69 -9.22
C GLU A 37 -16.31 -3.32 -8.80
N PRO A 38 -17.07 -2.64 -9.68
CA PRO A 38 -17.71 -1.38 -9.34
C PRO A 38 -18.61 -1.50 -8.09
N GLY A 39 -18.55 -0.51 -7.21
CA GLY A 39 -19.32 -0.45 -5.96
C GLY A 39 -18.75 -1.29 -4.82
N ARG A 40 -17.66 -2.04 -5.02
CA ARG A 40 -16.95 -2.78 -3.96
C ARG A 40 -15.83 -1.93 -3.35
N SER A 41 -15.34 -2.37 -2.20
CA SER A 41 -14.27 -1.69 -1.46
C SER A 41 -13.10 -2.62 -1.22
N TYR A 42 -11.89 -2.14 -1.55
CA TYR A 42 -10.65 -2.91 -1.51
C TYR A 42 -9.62 -2.24 -0.61
N PRO A 43 -9.00 -2.98 0.32
CA PRO A 43 -7.96 -2.44 1.18
C PRO A 43 -6.65 -2.25 0.41
N LEU A 44 -5.99 -1.14 0.67
CA LEU A 44 -4.63 -0.82 0.23
C LEU A 44 -3.67 -1.08 1.39
N VAL A 45 -2.63 -1.86 1.14
CA VAL A 45 -1.64 -2.24 2.15
C VAL A 45 -0.46 -1.27 2.12
N GLU A 46 -0.13 -0.70 3.29
CA GLU A 46 1.05 0.13 3.47
C GLU A 46 2.34 -0.65 3.15
N GLN A 47 3.24 -0.06 2.38
CA GLN A 47 4.55 -0.65 2.11
C GLN A 47 5.59 -0.22 3.16
N PRO A 48 6.71 -0.95 3.30
CA PRO A 48 7.70 -0.70 4.35
C PRO A 48 8.29 0.73 4.36
N ASN A 49 8.37 1.38 3.19
CA ASN A 49 8.86 2.76 3.06
C ASN A 49 7.98 3.79 3.77
N CYS A 50 6.73 3.46 4.11
CA CYS A 50 5.85 4.35 4.89
C CYS A 50 6.30 4.52 6.36
N ARG A 51 7.08 3.56 6.88
CA ARG A 51 7.46 3.47 8.30
C ARG A 51 8.69 4.28 8.69
N TYR A 52 9.46 4.73 7.70
CA TYR A 52 10.73 5.45 7.89
C TYR A 52 10.71 6.76 7.14
N ALA A 53 11.64 7.66 7.46
CA ALA A 53 11.88 8.95 6.82
C ALA A 53 12.38 8.82 5.35
N SER A 54 11.55 8.23 4.49
CA SER A 54 11.86 7.88 3.11
C SER A 54 11.49 8.96 2.09
N GLY A 55 10.70 9.96 2.50
CA GLY A 55 10.15 11.00 1.65
C GLY A 55 8.90 10.59 0.85
N ALA A 56 8.57 9.30 0.80
CA ALA A 56 7.40 8.79 0.08
C ALA A 56 6.85 7.51 0.71
N CYS A 57 5.53 7.35 0.67
CA CYS A 57 4.84 6.14 1.12
C CYS A 57 4.08 5.52 -0.05
N ASP A 58 4.34 4.23 -0.30
CA ASP A 58 3.60 3.47 -1.30
C ASP A 58 2.51 2.63 -0.62
N LEU A 59 1.33 2.59 -1.22
CA LEU A 59 0.28 1.65 -0.87
C LEU A 59 -0.03 0.77 -2.07
N ARG A 60 -0.24 -0.52 -1.84
CA ARG A 60 -0.51 -1.47 -2.91
C ARG A 60 -1.70 -2.36 -2.59
N ASN A 61 -2.47 -2.63 -3.62
CA ASN A 61 -3.36 -3.77 -3.74
C ASN A 61 -2.87 -4.62 -4.93
N ALA A 62 -3.54 -5.72 -5.27
CA ALA A 62 -3.21 -6.54 -6.43
C ALA A 62 -3.28 -5.74 -7.75
N GLU A 63 -4.21 -4.80 -7.87
CA GLU A 63 -4.44 -4.03 -9.09
C GLU A 63 -3.92 -2.59 -9.00
N LEU A 64 -4.08 -1.93 -7.85
CA LEU A 64 -3.78 -0.51 -7.69
C LEU A 64 -2.51 -0.27 -6.87
N GLU A 65 -1.65 0.63 -7.36
CA GLU A 65 -0.54 1.19 -6.60
C GLU A 65 -0.70 2.70 -6.49
N LEU A 66 -0.59 3.20 -5.25
CA LEU A 66 -0.60 4.62 -4.94
C LEU A 66 0.71 5.03 -4.29
N ARG A 67 1.29 6.13 -4.74
CA ARG A 67 2.45 6.77 -4.11
C ARG A 67 2.06 8.11 -3.53
N ILE A 68 2.33 8.31 -2.25
CA ILE A 68 2.07 9.53 -1.50
C ILE A 68 3.38 10.23 -1.17
N VAL A 69 3.47 11.51 -1.46
CA VAL A 69 4.61 12.38 -1.15
C VAL A 69 4.11 13.62 -0.42
N LEU A 70 4.79 14.00 0.67
CA LEU A 70 4.54 15.28 1.34
C LEU A 70 5.64 16.27 1.00
N GLY A 71 5.25 17.45 0.52
CA GLY A 71 6.14 18.57 0.24
C GLY A 71 6.82 19.10 1.51
N GLN A 72 8.07 19.52 1.35
CA GLN A 72 8.89 20.06 2.44
C GLN A 72 8.74 21.58 2.64
N THR A 73 7.79 22.19 1.95
CA THR A 73 7.47 23.63 2.05
C THR A 73 6.78 23.97 3.37
N ALA A 74 6.76 25.25 3.74
CA ALA A 74 6.04 25.72 4.93
C ALA A 74 4.55 25.30 4.90
N GLU A 75 3.95 25.30 3.71
CA GLU A 75 2.63 24.70 3.48
C GLU A 75 2.78 23.18 3.21
N PRO A 76 2.11 22.31 3.97
CA PRO A 76 2.18 20.86 3.80
C PRO A 76 1.32 20.42 2.60
N THR A 77 1.88 20.53 1.39
CA THR A 77 1.27 20.05 0.16
C THR A 77 1.46 18.55 0.02
N ILE A 78 0.39 17.81 -0.22
CA ILE A 78 0.41 16.38 -0.47
C ILE A 78 0.19 16.09 -1.96
N THR A 79 0.97 15.17 -2.49
CA THR A 79 0.86 14.70 -3.87
C THR A 79 0.66 13.19 -3.87
N VAL A 80 -0.38 12.73 -4.55
CA VAL A 80 -0.69 11.31 -4.75
C VAL A 80 -0.58 10.98 -6.24
N THR A 81 0.21 9.96 -6.57
CA THR A 81 0.33 9.41 -7.91
C THR A 81 -0.24 8.01 -7.92
N SER A 82 -0.91 7.63 -9.00
CA SER A 82 -1.59 6.35 -9.15
C SER A 82 -1.08 5.60 -10.37
N SER A 83 -0.98 4.28 -10.28
CA SER A 83 -0.71 3.42 -11.45
C SER A 83 -1.87 3.36 -12.44
N HIS A 84 -3.11 3.59 -11.98
CA HIS A 84 -4.33 3.55 -12.79
C HIS A 84 -5.10 4.88 -12.72
N PRO A 85 -5.93 5.21 -13.73
CA PRO A 85 -6.81 6.37 -13.67
C PRO A 85 -7.73 6.31 -12.45
N LEU A 86 -7.86 7.45 -11.76
CA LEU A 86 -8.77 7.60 -10.64
C LEU A 86 -9.81 8.67 -10.99
N GLU A 87 -10.98 8.53 -10.41
CA GLU A 87 -12.09 9.48 -10.52
C GLU A 87 -12.04 10.51 -9.38
N ARG A 88 -11.64 10.06 -8.18
CA ARG A 88 -11.56 10.88 -6.97
C ARG A 88 -10.52 10.33 -6.01
N VAL A 89 -9.84 11.23 -5.30
CA VAL A 89 -9.00 10.88 -4.15
C VAL A 89 -9.31 11.82 -3.00
N GLN A 90 -9.58 11.24 -1.84
CA GLN A 90 -9.84 11.93 -0.59
C GLN A 90 -8.81 11.52 0.44
N LEU A 91 -8.42 12.48 1.26
CA LEU A 91 -7.42 12.23 2.29
C LEU A 91 -7.77 12.97 3.58
N ALA A 92 -7.59 12.30 4.71
CA ALA A 92 -7.79 12.84 6.04
C ALA A 92 -6.57 12.57 6.91
N LEU A 93 -6.17 13.56 7.72
CA LEU A 93 -5.17 13.37 8.77
C LEU A 93 -5.88 12.97 10.07
N ALA A 94 -5.52 11.82 10.62
CA ALA A 94 -5.88 11.42 11.96
C ALA A 94 -4.75 11.80 12.91
N SER A 95 -4.99 12.79 13.78
CA SER A 95 -4.00 13.32 14.72
C SER A 95 -4.59 13.36 16.13
N GLY A 96 -3.96 12.64 17.07
CA GLY A 96 -4.44 12.49 18.45
C GLY A 96 -5.88 11.96 18.53
N GLU A 97 -6.71 12.55 19.40
CA GLU A 97 -8.15 12.25 19.49
C GLU A 97 -8.99 12.97 18.41
N GLY A 98 -8.36 13.84 17.62
CA GLY A 98 -9.00 14.61 16.56
C GLY A 98 -8.98 13.87 15.22
N ARG A 99 -10.13 13.87 14.53
CA ARG A 99 -10.21 13.50 13.11
C ARG A 99 -10.39 14.76 12.29
N ALA A 100 -9.41 15.08 11.44
CA ALA A 100 -9.64 16.08 10.41
C ALA A 100 -10.68 15.54 9.42
N LEU A 101 -11.55 16.43 8.93
CA LEU A 101 -12.48 16.07 7.86
C LEU A 101 -11.69 15.72 6.59
N PRO A 102 -12.13 14.73 5.80
CA PRO A 102 -11.50 14.40 4.54
C PRO A 102 -11.50 15.61 3.60
N GLY A 103 -10.35 15.92 3.02
CA GLY A 103 -10.21 16.89 1.94
C GLY A 103 -10.17 16.18 0.60
N ASP A 104 -10.94 16.67 -0.36
CA ASP A 104 -10.81 16.27 -1.77
C ASP A 104 -9.48 16.78 -2.33
N LEU A 105 -8.76 15.90 -3.04
CA LEU A 105 -7.57 16.26 -3.80
C LEU A 105 -7.99 16.78 -5.18
N ALA A 106 -7.30 17.80 -5.67
CA ALA A 106 -7.49 18.31 -7.01
C ALA A 106 -6.58 17.55 -7.99
N ARG A 107 -7.11 17.18 -9.16
CA ARG A 107 -6.29 16.60 -10.22
C ARG A 107 -5.48 17.69 -10.91
N SER A 108 -4.16 17.54 -10.90
CA SER A 108 -3.19 18.39 -11.57
C SER A 108 -3.12 18.10 -13.06
N ALA A 109 -2.55 19.02 -13.84
CA ALA A 109 -2.37 18.89 -15.30
C ALA A 109 -1.50 17.69 -15.69
N ASN A 110 -0.58 17.26 -14.82
CA ASN A 110 0.26 16.08 -15.01
C ASN A 110 -0.41 14.77 -14.57
N GLY A 111 -1.70 14.79 -14.23
CA GLY A 111 -2.46 13.62 -13.81
C GLY A 111 -2.25 13.20 -12.35
N GLN A 112 -1.44 13.92 -11.58
CA GLN A 112 -1.30 13.70 -10.14
C GLN A 112 -2.45 14.31 -9.35
N TRP A 113 -2.68 13.83 -8.14
CA TRP A 113 -3.66 14.36 -7.22
C TRP A 113 -2.96 15.20 -6.16
N VAL A 114 -3.32 16.46 -6.03
CA VAL A 114 -2.62 17.43 -5.19
C VAL A 114 -3.60 18.11 -4.25
N GLY A 115 -3.17 18.33 -3.01
CA GLY A 115 -3.97 19.03 -2.01
C GLY A 115 -3.10 19.59 -0.91
N ARG A 116 -3.71 20.35 -0.01
CA ARG A 116 -3.03 20.93 1.15
C ARG A 116 -3.60 20.31 2.41
N LEU A 117 -2.71 19.86 3.29
CA LEU A 117 -3.11 19.47 4.64
C LEU A 117 -3.31 20.72 5.49
N ALA A 118 -4.31 20.71 6.37
CA ALA A 118 -4.54 21.80 7.31
C ALA A 118 -3.40 21.93 8.33
N LEU A 119 -2.77 20.81 8.66
CA LEU A 119 -1.71 20.69 9.66
C LEU A 119 -0.62 19.78 9.12
N ARG A 120 0.63 20.04 9.51
CA ARG A 120 1.75 19.14 9.22
C ARG A 120 1.68 17.94 10.18
N PRO A 121 1.75 16.69 9.68
CA PRO A 121 1.66 15.50 10.53
C PRO A 121 2.81 15.41 11.54
N VAL A 122 2.50 14.97 12.76
CA VAL A 122 3.46 14.73 13.84
C VAL A 122 3.66 13.23 14.11
N THR A 123 4.56 12.88 15.04
CA THR A 123 4.82 11.49 15.41
C THR A 123 3.59 10.83 16.02
N GLY A 124 3.19 9.69 15.44
CA GLY A 124 2.00 8.94 15.83
C GLY A 124 0.79 9.19 14.93
N ASP A 125 0.80 10.27 14.12
CA ASP A 125 -0.29 10.55 13.20
C ASP A 125 -0.39 9.52 12.09
N ARG A 126 -1.60 9.34 11.56
CA ARG A 126 -1.86 8.49 10.41
C ARG A 126 -2.68 9.23 9.35
N LEU A 127 -2.39 8.96 8.08
CA LEU A 127 -3.18 9.46 6.95
C LEU A 127 -4.16 8.38 6.53
N ARG A 128 -5.43 8.73 6.45
CA ARG A 128 -6.48 7.88 5.87
C ARG A 128 -6.75 8.36 4.46
N LEU A 129 -6.77 7.43 3.53
CA LEU A 129 -7.00 7.70 2.12
C LEU A 129 -8.17 6.85 1.63
N VAL A 130 -9.00 7.48 0.80
CA VAL A 130 -10.00 6.80 -0.04
C VAL A 130 -9.80 7.27 -1.47
N ALA A 131 -9.64 6.32 -2.39
CA ALA A 131 -9.58 6.56 -3.83
C ALA A 131 -10.73 5.84 -4.52
N GLN A 132 -11.22 6.42 -5.61
CA GLN A 132 -12.24 5.82 -6.46
C GLN A 132 -11.68 5.67 -7.87
N GLY A 133 -11.81 4.50 -8.47
CA GLY A 133 -11.40 4.22 -9.85
C GLY A 133 -12.25 3.09 -10.42
N ASP A 134 -12.73 3.26 -11.65
CA ASP A 134 -13.66 2.35 -12.34
C ASP A 134 -14.89 1.99 -11.48
N GLY A 135 -15.41 2.97 -10.75
CA GLY A 135 -16.52 2.79 -9.81
C GLY A 135 -16.22 1.96 -8.55
N ALA A 136 -15.02 1.39 -8.40
CA ALA A 136 -14.58 0.70 -7.18
C ALA A 136 -13.93 1.67 -6.19
N PHE A 137 -13.99 1.35 -4.91
CA PHE A 137 -13.37 2.12 -3.84
C PHE A 137 -12.13 1.43 -3.29
N TYR A 138 -11.07 2.19 -3.06
CA TYR A 138 -9.82 1.73 -2.48
C TYR A 138 -9.54 2.54 -1.23
N TYR A 139 -9.28 1.88 -0.11
CA TYR A 139 -9.07 2.56 1.16
C TYR A 139 -7.82 2.07 1.87
N GLY A 140 -7.14 2.97 2.59
CA GLY A 140 -5.94 2.62 3.33
C GLY A 140 -5.65 3.61 4.44
N GLU A 141 -4.88 3.15 5.43
CA GLU A 141 -4.36 3.99 6.50
C GLU A 141 -2.85 3.80 6.60
N VAL A 142 -2.09 4.89 6.53
CA VAL A 142 -0.63 4.86 6.50
C VAL A 142 -0.02 5.69 7.62
N ALA A 143 1.12 5.22 8.14
CA ALA A 143 1.97 6.03 9.00
C ALA A 143 2.48 7.28 8.27
N THR A 144 2.74 8.36 9.02
CA THR A 144 3.28 9.63 8.49
C THR A 144 4.79 9.78 8.69
N ALA A 145 5.48 8.72 9.12
CA ALA A 145 6.92 8.76 9.36
C ALA A 145 7.73 9.12 8.10
N PHE A 146 7.26 8.72 6.91
CA PHE A 146 7.84 9.09 5.62
C PHE A 146 7.87 10.59 5.33
N ALA A 147 6.97 11.35 5.94
CA ALA A 147 6.84 12.78 5.70
C ALA A 147 7.93 13.61 6.40
N ARG A 148 8.72 13.00 7.30
CA ARG A 148 9.86 13.66 7.92
C ARG A 148 11.11 13.43 7.06
N PRO A 149 11.91 14.47 6.79
CA PRO A 149 13.30 14.24 6.44
C PRO A 149 14.00 13.58 7.63
N GLY A 150 14.97 12.70 7.39
CA GLY A 150 15.71 12.05 8.46
C GLY A 150 16.32 13.09 9.40
N ASP A 151 15.98 13.01 10.68
CA ASP A 151 16.79 13.61 11.74
C ASP A 151 18.10 12.80 11.77
N SER A 152 19.07 13.19 10.95
CA SER A 152 20.44 12.68 10.97
C SER A 152 21.42 13.82 11.10
#